data_AF-A0A1I6LHW7-F1
#
_entry.id   AF-A0A1I6LHW7-F1
#
_cell.length_a   1.000
_cell.length_b   1.000
_cell.length_c   1.000
_cell.angle_alpha   90.00
_cell.angle_beta   90.00
_cell.angle_gamma   90.00
#
_symmetry.space_group_name_H-M   'P 1'
#
loop_
_entity.id
_entity.type
_entity.pdbx_description
1 polymer ?
#
loop_
_entity_poly.entity_id
_entity_poly.type
_entity_poly.pdbx_seq_one_letter_code
_entity_poly.pdbx_strand_id
1 'polypeptide(L)'
;MADTGLEGRRVRGYFAAVNRAAGVPVMFDPAVLGRAVEMPAPWVDLGWCSGFKRTSATTVGAVVTGAPGVAGAQVRTAVGAEVSFCFETWGRLQVALAAGAQSLNVLKAGSGAAANGSGGLAEAPVGLVSGSTASVLMVGSTAGFAVGDLVAVDVDYAGQVGFVGTGVSGAYVRSSAAVGGDVNYIRRVTLNVGRVAAVGVGTLTLEAPLMAGAPSAGMQVSAMVGFCDREGGSFFQEWSGLFVLDGEQGDRAIFHYPRLQAMEGSREMPVAMGGGLERVRLMGAFRALPVVDGNDGETCVCFRSYLPAAQ
;
A
#
# COMPACT_ATOMS: atom_id res chain seq x y z
N MET A 1 -10.03 37.73 -0.90
CA MET A 1 -8.74 37.26 -1.46
C MET A 1 -9.02 35.89 -2.04
N ALA A 2 -9.20 35.81 -3.35
CA ALA A 2 -9.61 34.58 -4.01
C ALA A 2 -8.50 33.52 -3.85
N ASP A 3 -8.88 32.38 -3.30
CA ASP A 3 -8.08 31.16 -3.30
C ASP A 3 -7.92 30.73 -4.76
N THR A 4 -6.83 31.13 -5.41
CA THR A 4 -6.40 30.56 -6.69
C THR A 4 -5.79 29.19 -6.42
N GLY A 5 -6.57 28.32 -5.77
CA GLY A 5 -6.26 26.92 -5.60
C GLY A 5 -5.95 26.32 -6.97
N LEU A 6 -5.09 25.32 -6.98
CA LEU A 6 -4.69 24.54 -8.15
C LEU A 6 -5.87 23.74 -8.74
N GLU A 7 -6.98 24.40 -9.08
CA GLU A 7 -8.12 23.85 -9.81
C GLU A 7 -7.67 23.53 -11.24
N GLY A 8 -7.03 22.38 -11.41
CA GLY A 8 -6.64 21.86 -12.72
C GLY A 8 -5.48 20.87 -12.69
N ARG A 9 -4.64 20.85 -11.65
CA ARG A 9 -3.47 19.95 -11.62
C ARG A 9 -3.84 18.62 -10.98
N ARG A 10 -3.99 17.58 -11.80
CA ARG A 10 -4.28 16.22 -11.34
C ARG A 10 -2.99 15.57 -10.86
N VAL A 11 -3.02 15.01 -9.65
CA VAL A 11 -1.90 14.24 -9.09
C VAL A 11 -2.16 12.77 -9.34
N ARG A 12 -1.19 12.03 -9.89
CA ARG A 12 -1.27 10.56 -9.95
C ARG A 12 -0.45 9.95 -8.82
N GLY A 13 -1.06 9.05 -8.06
CA GLY A 13 -0.45 8.41 -6.91
C GLY A 13 -0.05 6.97 -7.20
N TYR A 14 1.16 6.57 -6.79
CA TYR A 14 1.62 5.19 -6.86
C TYR A 14 2.15 4.76 -5.50
N PHE A 15 1.78 3.55 -5.07
CA PHE A 15 2.18 3.02 -3.77
C PHE A 15 2.82 1.66 -3.91
N ALA A 16 3.88 1.42 -3.15
CA ALA A 16 4.52 0.12 -3.03
C ALA A 16 4.69 -0.21 -1.55
N ALA A 17 4.53 -1.47 -1.17
CA ALA A 17 4.63 -1.84 0.23
C ALA A 17 6.08 -1.83 0.70
N VAL A 18 6.32 -1.29 1.90
CA VAL A 18 7.64 -1.39 2.56
C VAL A 18 7.85 -2.83 3.03
N ASN A 19 9.04 -3.38 2.79
CA ASN A 19 9.42 -4.66 3.38
C ASN A 19 9.70 -4.43 4.88
N ARG A 20 8.70 -4.69 5.72
CA ARG A 20 8.79 -4.46 7.17
C ARG A 20 9.72 -5.42 7.89
N ALA A 21 9.90 -6.64 7.36
CA ALA A 21 10.85 -7.60 7.91
C ALA A 21 12.29 -7.13 7.73
N ALA A 22 12.62 -6.53 6.57
CA ALA A 22 13.94 -5.97 6.30
C ALA A 22 14.09 -4.49 6.70
N GLY A 23 12.99 -3.78 6.97
CA GLY A 23 12.97 -2.34 7.17
C GLY A 23 13.30 -1.52 5.92
N VAL A 24 13.16 -2.12 4.72
CA VAL A 24 13.60 -1.53 3.45
C VAL A 24 12.40 -1.00 2.66
N PRO A 25 12.35 0.31 2.35
CA PRO A 25 11.34 0.88 1.46
C PRO A 25 11.64 0.56 -0.01
N VAL A 26 10.64 0.75 -0.88
CA VAL A 26 10.85 0.74 -2.32
C VAL A 26 11.34 2.12 -2.75
N MET A 27 12.57 2.15 -3.27
CA MET A 27 13.18 3.38 -3.74
C MET A 27 12.73 3.71 -5.17
N PHE A 28 12.50 4.99 -5.43
CA PHE A 28 12.24 5.53 -6.75
C PHE A 28 13.43 6.40 -7.14
N ASP A 29 14.04 6.08 -8.27
CA ASP A 29 15.11 6.85 -8.88
C ASP A 29 14.53 7.75 -9.99
N PRO A 30 14.50 9.09 -9.81
CA PRO A 30 13.99 10.00 -10.82
C PRO A 30 14.80 9.99 -12.12
N ALA A 31 16.08 9.61 -12.09
CA ALA A 31 16.92 9.55 -13.29
C ALA A 31 16.53 8.36 -14.19
N VAL A 32 16.08 7.25 -13.59
CA VAL A 32 15.72 6.02 -14.33
C VAL A 32 14.23 5.97 -14.63
N LEU A 33 13.39 6.27 -13.63
CA LEU A 33 11.93 6.07 -13.71
C LEU A 33 11.15 7.37 -13.89
N GLY A 34 11.80 8.53 -13.83
CA GLY A 34 11.17 9.85 -13.87
C GLY A 34 10.23 10.11 -15.05
N ARG A 35 10.54 9.51 -16.19
CA ARG A 35 9.77 9.65 -17.44
C ARG A 35 8.90 8.43 -17.77
N ALA A 36 8.82 7.44 -16.88
CA ALA A 36 7.99 6.28 -17.12
C ALA A 36 6.51 6.69 -17.29
N VAL A 37 5.84 6.06 -18.24
CA VAL A 37 4.40 6.27 -18.51
C VAL A 37 3.57 5.50 -17.49
N GLU A 38 4.06 4.30 -17.14
CA GLU A 38 3.53 3.45 -16.08
C GLU A 38 4.68 3.04 -15.17
N MET A 39 4.40 2.97 -13.86
CA MET A 39 5.41 2.54 -12.91
C MET A 39 5.54 1.02 -12.96
N PRO A 40 6.76 0.47 -13.02
CA PRO A 40 6.96 -0.96 -12.99
C PRO A 40 6.62 -1.53 -11.60
N ALA A 41 6.41 -2.85 -11.53
CA ALA A 41 6.32 -3.54 -10.25
C ALA A 41 7.55 -3.18 -9.35
N PRO A 42 7.36 -3.02 -8.03
CA PRO A 42 6.15 -3.31 -7.24
C PRO A 42 5.21 -2.12 -7.06
N TRP A 43 5.35 -1.04 -7.84
CA TRP A 43 4.47 0.13 -7.73
C TRP A 43 3.06 -0.20 -8.23
N VAL A 44 2.07 0.08 -7.39
CA VAL A 44 0.65 -0.03 -7.72
C VAL A 44 0.10 1.36 -7.97
N ASP A 45 -0.50 1.54 -9.14
CA ASP A 45 -1.21 2.78 -9.50
C ASP A 45 -2.51 2.91 -8.71
N LEU A 46 -2.67 4.01 -7.99
CA LEU A 46 -3.90 4.37 -7.29
C LEU A 46 -4.85 5.19 -8.16
N GLY A 47 -4.40 5.58 -9.35
CA GLY A 47 -5.08 6.48 -10.25
C GLY A 47 -4.89 7.95 -9.85
N TRP A 48 -5.85 8.77 -10.28
CA TRP A 48 -5.86 10.20 -9.97
C TRP A 48 -6.29 10.43 -8.52
N CYS A 49 -5.60 11.34 -7.85
CA CYS A 49 -5.91 11.82 -6.50
C CYS A 49 -6.37 13.28 -6.56
N SER A 50 -7.27 13.66 -5.65
CA SER A 50 -7.71 15.05 -5.46
C SER A 50 -7.35 15.55 -4.06
N GLY A 51 -7.33 16.89 -3.90
CA GLY A 51 -7.01 17.51 -2.61
C GLY A 51 -5.62 17.17 -2.09
N PHE A 52 -4.66 16.88 -2.98
CA PHE A 52 -3.29 16.55 -2.59
C PHE A 52 -2.67 17.72 -1.83
N LYS A 53 -2.33 17.48 -0.57
CA LYS A 53 -1.78 18.47 0.36
C LYS A 53 -0.54 17.89 1.01
N ARG A 54 0.49 18.72 1.14
CA ARG A 54 1.73 18.41 1.83
C ARG A 54 2.03 19.48 2.86
N THR A 55 2.32 19.05 4.09
CA THR A 55 2.72 19.92 5.19
C THR A 55 4.11 19.53 5.67
N SER A 56 5.00 20.48 5.85
CA SER A 56 6.28 20.20 6.52
C SER A 56 6.07 20.34 8.03
N ALA A 57 6.52 19.34 8.78
CA ALA A 57 6.62 19.37 10.24
C ALA A 57 8.07 19.59 10.70
N THR A 58 8.97 19.96 9.78
CA THR A 58 10.38 20.19 10.06
C THR A 58 10.55 21.50 10.82
N THR A 59 11.22 21.45 11.97
CA THR A 59 11.53 22.62 12.78
C THR A 59 12.98 23.05 12.56
N VAL A 60 13.20 24.36 12.37
CA VAL A 60 14.53 24.94 12.21
C VAL A 60 14.82 25.83 13.42
N GLY A 61 15.99 25.63 14.04
CA GLY A 61 16.46 26.40 15.17
C GLY A 61 17.84 27.00 14.90
N ALA A 62 18.27 27.94 15.75
CA ALA A 62 19.63 28.46 15.72
C ALA A 62 20.51 27.73 16.74
N VAL A 63 21.74 27.38 16.35
CA VAL A 63 22.81 27.10 17.31
C VAL A 63 23.32 28.44 17.81
N VAL A 64 23.10 28.71 19.09
CA VAL A 64 23.62 29.90 19.74
C VAL A 64 24.98 29.54 20.36
N THR A 65 26.01 30.30 20.03
CA THR A 65 27.38 30.09 20.53
C THR A 65 27.95 31.37 21.14
N GLY A 66 28.85 31.22 22.11
CA GLY A 66 29.56 32.32 22.78
C GLY A 66 28.69 33.20 23.69
N ALA A 67 29.31 34.16 24.38
CA ALA A 67 28.63 35.27 25.05
C ALA A 67 28.77 36.53 24.17
N PRO A 68 27.71 37.32 23.93
CA PRO A 68 26.40 37.35 24.59
C PRO A 68 25.32 36.42 23.99
N GLY A 69 25.72 35.35 23.28
CA GLY A 69 24.80 34.39 22.65
C GLY A 69 24.46 34.82 21.23
N VAL A 70 25.39 34.60 20.29
CA VAL A 70 25.19 34.92 18.87
C VAL A 70 24.79 33.65 18.12
N ALA A 71 23.83 33.75 17.20
CA ALA A 71 23.47 32.64 16.33
C ALA A 71 24.65 32.32 15.38
N GLY A 72 25.29 31.17 15.57
CA GLY A 72 26.45 30.73 14.79
C GLY A 72 26.10 29.82 13.61
N ALA A 73 24.97 29.09 13.69
CA ALA A 73 24.48 28.22 12.62
C ALA A 73 22.96 27.99 12.73
N GLN A 74 22.35 27.48 11.66
CA GLN A 74 20.98 26.96 11.69
C GLN A 74 21.02 25.43 11.68
N VAL A 75 20.10 24.79 12.42
CA VAL A 75 19.96 23.33 12.43
C VAL A 75 18.50 22.94 12.23
N ARG A 76 18.29 21.76 11.67
CA ARG A 76 16.99 21.08 11.77
C ARG A 76 16.93 20.38 13.11
N THR A 77 16.02 20.82 13.98
CA THR A 77 15.85 20.20 15.32
C THR A 77 14.91 19.00 15.28
N ALA A 78 14.02 18.95 14.29
CA ALA A 78 13.22 17.78 13.95
C ALA A 78 12.95 17.79 12.44
N VAL A 79 12.90 16.61 11.82
CA VAL A 79 12.53 16.45 10.41
C VAL A 79 11.22 15.68 10.34
N GLY A 80 10.24 16.26 9.64
CA GLY A 80 8.92 15.64 9.51
C GLY A 80 8.15 16.19 8.32
N ALA A 81 7.26 15.38 7.79
CA ALA A 81 6.31 15.80 6.78
C ALA A 81 5.01 14.99 6.90
N GLU A 82 3.92 15.61 6.50
CA GLU A 82 2.60 15.00 6.41
C GLU A 82 2.10 15.18 4.98
N VAL A 83 1.37 14.17 4.49
CA VAL A 83 0.75 14.19 3.17
C VAL A 83 -0.68 13.67 3.29
N SER A 84 -1.63 14.36 2.66
CA SER A 84 -3.02 13.93 2.60
C SER A 84 -3.62 14.15 1.22
N PHE A 85 -4.60 13.33 0.87
CA PHE A 85 -5.29 13.36 -0.41
C PHE A 85 -6.56 12.51 -0.35
N CYS A 86 -7.41 12.66 -1.37
CA CYS A 86 -8.60 11.84 -1.57
C CYS A 86 -8.42 10.88 -2.74
N PHE A 87 -8.85 9.64 -2.55
CA PHE A 87 -8.94 8.64 -3.61
C PHE A 87 -10.17 8.92 -4.48
N GLU A 88 -10.01 8.88 -5.80
CA GLU A 88 -11.12 9.02 -6.75
C GLU A 88 -11.87 7.70 -6.98
N THR A 89 -11.24 6.58 -6.66
CA THR A 89 -11.77 5.23 -6.81
C THR A 89 -11.73 4.50 -5.48
N TRP A 90 -12.67 3.57 -5.31
CA TRP A 90 -12.68 2.65 -4.19
C TRP A 90 -12.04 1.34 -4.64
N GLY A 91 -11.10 0.86 -3.85
CA GLY A 91 -10.44 -0.42 -4.05
C GLY A 91 -9.82 -0.88 -2.74
N ARG A 92 -9.42 -2.14 -2.68
CA ARG A 92 -8.86 -2.73 -1.46
C ARG A 92 -7.66 -1.94 -0.95
N LEU A 93 -6.74 -1.55 -1.85
CA LEU A 93 -5.56 -0.79 -1.48
C LEU A 93 -5.95 0.61 -0.98
N GLN A 94 -6.90 1.29 -1.63
CA GLN A 94 -7.39 2.59 -1.20
C GLN A 94 -8.02 2.53 0.19
N VAL A 95 -8.81 1.49 0.49
CA VAL A 95 -9.36 1.27 1.83
C VAL A 95 -8.26 0.99 2.85
N ALA A 96 -7.31 0.11 2.53
CA ALA A 96 -6.18 -0.19 3.41
C ALA A 96 -5.29 1.03 3.70
N LEU A 97 -5.14 1.92 2.71
CA LEU A 97 -4.37 3.15 2.82
C LEU A 97 -5.11 4.24 3.59
N ALA A 98 -6.42 4.40 3.36
CA ALA A 98 -7.24 5.43 4.01
C ALA A 98 -7.52 5.11 5.48
N ALA A 99 -7.80 3.85 5.81
CA ALA A 99 -8.24 3.47 7.14
C ALA A 99 -7.11 3.38 8.18
N GLY A 100 -5.85 3.24 7.71
CA GLY A 100 -4.72 2.95 8.58
C GLY A 100 -4.86 1.64 9.37
N ALA A 101 -5.83 0.81 9.00
CA ALA A 101 -6.20 -0.40 9.70
C ALA A 101 -5.74 -1.65 8.95
N GLN A 102 -5.73 -2.76 9.68
CA GLN A 102 -5.34 -4.05 9.11
C GLN A 102 -6.49 -4.58 8.24
N SER A 103 -6.35 -4.44 6.91
CA SER A 103 -7.25 -5.06 5.95
C SER A 103 -7.06 -6.57 5.91
N LEU A 104 -8.14 -7.32 6.11
CA LEU A 104 -8.15 -8.78 6.02
C LEU A 104 -8.94 -9.25 4.80
N ASN A 105 -8.42 -10.26 4.11
CA ASN A 105 -9.15 -11.04 3.12
C ASN A 105 -10.22 -11.85 3.83
N VAL A 106 -11.47 -11.67 3.41
CA VAL A 106 -12.57 -12.52 3.81
C VAL A 106 -12.51 -13.75 2.91
N LEU A 107 -11.86 -14.80 3.41
CA LEU A 107 -11.75 -16.07 2.72
C LEU A 107 -13.12 -16.76 2.66
N LYS A 108 -13.38 -17.51 1.60
CA LYS A 108 -14.60 -18.31 1.46
C LYS A 108 -14.70 -19.27 2.65
N ALA A 109 -15.82 -19.21 3.36
CA ALA A 109 -16.03 -19.95 4.59
C ALA A 109 -16.33 -21.43 4.29
N GLY A 110 -15.77 -22.32 5.12
CA GLY A 110 -16.09 -23.75 5.07
C GLY A 110 -17.55 -24.03 5.46
N SER A 111 -18.10 -25.13 4.96
CA SER A 111 -19.44 -25.57 5.34
C SER A 111 -19.55 -25.73 6.86
N GLY A 112 -20.55 -25.06 7.46
CA GLY A 112 -20.77 -25.09 8.91
C GLY A 112 -19.83 -24.20 9.74
N ALA A 113 -18.99 -23.37 9.11
CA ALA A 113 -18.15 -22.42 9.82
C ALA A 113 -19.00 -21.42 10.62
N ALA A 114 -18.66 -21.21 11.89
CA ALA A 114 -19.31 -20.20 12.72
C ALA A 114 -19.05 -18.79 12.17
N ALA A 115 -20.05 -17.92 12.29
CA ALA A 115 -19.93 -16.53 11.88
C ALA A 115 -18.89 -15.78 12.73
N ASN A 116 -18.09 -14.94 12.08
CA ASN A 116 -17.11 -14.05 12.72
C ASN A 116 -17.01 -12.76 11.90
N GLY A 117 -16.83 -11.61 12.55
CA GLY A 117 -16.81 -10.28 11.92
C GLY A 117 -15.73 -10.13 10.84
N SER A 118 -14.61 -10.86 10.95
CA SER A 118 -13.55 -10.92 9.93
C SER A 118 -13.58 -12.19 9.06
N GLY A 119 -14.75 -12.85 8.99
CA GLY A 119 -14.94 -14.11 8.30
C GLY A 119 -14.68 -15.34 9.19
N GLY A 120 -15.51 -16.37 9.04
CA GLY A 120 -15.39 -17.64 9.76
C GLY A 120 -14.19 -18.48 9.33
N LEU A 121 -14.14 -19.73 9.79
CA LEU A 121 -13.13 -20.70 9.35
C LEU A 121 -13.19 -20.88 7.83
N ALA A 122 -12.05 -20.72 7.15
CA ALA A 122 -11.98 -20.79 5.70
C ALA A 122 -12.09 -22.24 5.18
N GLU A 123 -12.54 -22.41 3.94
CA GLU A 123 -12.35 -23.66 3.19
C GLU A 123 -10.85 -24.00 3.07
N ALA A 124 -10.56 -25.30 2.90
CA ALA A 124 -9.18 -25.74 2.70
C ALA A 124 -8.59 -25.10 1.44
N PRO A 125 -7.37 -24.53 1.51
CA PRO A 125 -6.71 -23.95 0.36
C PRO A 125 -6.30 -25.03 -0.65
N VAL A 126 -6.23 -24.67 -1.94
CA VAL A 126 -5.74 -25.57 -2.99
C VAL A 126 -4.24 -25.36 -3.17
N GLY A 127 -3.47 -26.46 -3.10
CA GLY A 127 -2.03 -26.41 -3.26
C GLY A 127 -1.61 -25.93 -4.65
N LEU A 128 -0.62 -25.03 -4.69
CA LEU A 128 0.05 -24.67 -5.93
C LEU A 128 1.07 -25.74 -6.32
N VAL A 129 1.22 -25.95 -7.62
CA VAL A 129 2.22 -26.86 -8.19
C VAL A 129 3.34 -26.07 -8.88
N SER A 130 4.44 -26.77 -9.17
CA SER A 130 5.59 -26.18 -9.87
C SER A 130 5.20 -25.62 -11.24
N GLY A 131 5.90 -24.56 -11.67
CA GLY A 131 5.59 -23.83 -12.90
C GLY A 131 4.61 -22.66 -12.73
N SER A 132 4.11 -22.43 -11.51
CA SER A 132 3.38 -21.20 -11.19
C SER A 132 4.24 -19.96 -11.42
N THR A 133 3.67 -18.94 -12.04
CA THR A 133 4.25 -17.61 -12.26
C THR A 133 3.44 -16.56 -11.52
N ALA A 134 3.84 -15.29 -11.57
CA ALA A 134 3.08 -14.21 -10.96
C ALA A 134 1.67 -14.03 -11.58
N SER A 135 1.45 -14.44 -12.83
CA SER A 135 0.17 -14.24 -13.54
C SER A 135 -0.55 -15.55 -13.88
N VAL A 136 0.09 -16.70 -13.68
CA VAL A 136 -0.49 -18.02 -13.96
C VAL A 136 -0.21 -18.93 -12.78
N LEU A 137 -1.26 -19.28 -12.05
CA LEU A 137 -1.20 -20.19 -10.91
C LEU A 137 -1.49 -21.60 -11.40
N MET A 138 -0.51 -22.49 -11.26
CA MET A 138 -0.71 -23.91 -11.51
C MET A 138 -1.26 -24.53 -10.23
N VAL A 139 -2.45 -25.13 -10.29
CA VAL A 139 -3.18 -25.64 -9.12
C VAL A 139 -3.48 -27.12 -9.25
N GLY A 140 -3.53 -27.84 -8.12
CA GLY A 140 -3.91 -29.25 -8.11
C GLY A 140 -5.38 -29.51 -8.50
N SER A 141 -6.24 -28.49 -8.37
CA SER A 141 -7.64 -28.52 -8.79
C SER A 141 -8.15 -27.11 -9.04
N THR A 142 -8.98 -26.92 -10.07
CA THR A 142 -9.68 -25.65 -10.32
C THR A 142 -11.12 -25.66 -9.79
N ALA A 143 -11.55 -26.76 -9.17
CA ALA A 143 -12.88 -26.85 -8.58
C ALA A 143 -13.06 -25.78 -7.48
N GLY A 144 -14.15 -25.02 -7.57
CA GLY A 144 -14.47 -23.96 -6.60
C GLY A 144 -13.96 -22.56 -6.97
N PHE A 145 -13.31 -22.41 -8.13
CA PHE A 145 -12.94 -21.11 -8.69
C PHE A 145 -13.72 -20.81 -9.98
N ALA A 146 -14.06 -19.53 -10.17
CA ALA A 146 -14.68 -19.00 -11.36
C ALA A 146 -13.93 -17.76 -11.87
N VAL A 147 -14.16 -17.42 -13.15
CA VAL A 147 -13.67 -16.15 -13.71
C VAL A 147 -14.31 -14.99 -12.94
N GLY A 148 -13.47 -14.03 -12.56
CA GLY A 148 -13.85 -12.87 -11.76
C GLY A 148 -13.64 -13.04 -10.26
N ASP A 149 -13.38 -14.25 -9.77
CA ASP A 149 -13.12 -14.51 -8.35
C ASP A 149 -11.83 -13.82 -7.89
N LEU A 150 -11.84 -13.36 -6.64
CA LEU A 150 -10.64 -12.93 -5.94
C LEU A 150 -10.00 -14.13 -5.24
N VAL A 151 -8.68 -14.22 -5.28
CA VAL A 151 -7.91 -15.30 -4.66
C VAL A 151 -6.74 -14.77 -3.86
N ALA A 152 -6.51 -15.33 -2.67
CA ALA A 152 -5.34 -15.06 -1.84
C ALA A 152 -4.32 -16.19 -1.96
N VAL A 153 -3.06 -15.85 -2.20
CA VAL A 153 -1.99 -16.82 -2.46
C VAL A 153 -0.89 -16.67 -1.42
N ASP A 154 -0.82 -17.62 -0.49
CA ASP A 154 0.25 -17.63 0.52
C ASP A 154 0.40 -19.01 1.18
N VAL A 155 1.41 -19.13 2.03
CA VAL A 155 1.67 -20.34 2.84
C VAL A 155 0.73 -20.43 4.04
N ASP A 156 0.67 -21.62 4.65
CA ASP A 156 -0.01 -21.82 5.92
C ASP A 156 0.73 -21.09 7.05
N TYR A 157 -0.05 -20.55 7.99
CA TYR A 157 0.46 -20.12 9.27
C TYR A 157 0.92 -21.35 10.07
N ALA A 158 2.21 -21.38 10.41
CA ALA A 158 2.86 -22.49 11.10
C ALA A 158 3.37 -22.08 12.49
N GLY A 159 2.77 -21.05 13.10
CA GLY A 159 3.16 -20.55 14.43
C GLY A 159 4.25 -19.49 14.41
N GLN A 160 4.51 -18.84 13.27
CA GLN A 160 5.50 -17.77 13.17
C GLN A 160 5.12 -16.58 14.08
N VAL A 161 6.14 -15.87 14.58
CA VAL A 161 5.99 -14.60 15.31
C VAL A 161 6.72 -13.49 14.57
N GLY A 162 6.35 -12.24 14.82
CA GLY A 162 6.89 -11.09 14.10
C GLY A 162 6.08 -10.76 12.84
N PHE A 163 6.72 -10.14 11.84
CA PHE A 163 6.07 -9.80 10.58
C PHE A 163 5.77 -11.06 9.75
N VAL A 164 4.53 -11.22 9.29
CA VAL A 164 4.08 -12.36 8.48
C VAL A 164 3.44 -11.90 7.17
N GLY A 165 3.45 -12.79 6.16
CA GLY A 165 3.06 -12.49 4.77
C GLY A 165 4.25 -12.69 3.82
N THR A 166 4.02 -13.30 2.66
CA THR A 166 5.11 -13.53 1.69
C THR A 166 5.24 -12.36 0.72
N GLY A 167 6.48 -11.88 0.51
CA GLY A 167 6.81 -10.71 -0.31
C GLY A 167 6.48 -9.39 0.38
N VAL A 168 5.28 -9.28 0.96
CA VAL A 168 4.81 -8.12 1.71
C VAL A 168 4.23 -8.56 3.05
N SER A 169 4.68 -7.91 4.13
CA SER A 169 4.12 -8.14 5.46
C SER A 169 2.68 -7.64 5.52
N GLY A 170 1.75 -8.49 5.96
CA GLY A 170 0.34 -8.14 6.16
C GLY A 170 -0.05 -7.98 7.64
N ALA A 171 0.80 -8.44 8.55
CA ALA A 171 0.56 -8.39 9.99
C ALA A 171 1.84 -8.45 10.81
N TYR A 172 1.73 -8.12 12.10
CA TYR A 172 2.70 -8.47 13.13
C TYR A 172 2.05 -9.42 14.14
N VAL A 173 2.55 -10.66 14.24
CA VAL A 173 2.04 -11.70 15.14
C VAL A 173 2.84 -11.72 16.43
N ARG A 174 2.17 -11.49 17.55
CA ARG A 174 2.81 -11.51 18.88
C ARG A 174 2.95 -12.92 19.45
N SER A 175 2.00 -13.80 19.15
CA SER A 175 1.98 -15.21 19.53
C SER A 175 0.96 -15.96 18.68
N SER A 176 1.09 -17.29 18.58
CA SER A 176 0.10 -18.13 17.89
C SER A 176 -1.31 -18.00 18.50
N ALA A 177 -1.40 -17.89 19.82
CA ALA A 177 -2.66 -17.66 20.52
C ALA A 177 -3.34 -16.32 20.13
N ALA A 178 -2.55 -15.27 19.85
CA ALA A 178 -3.10 -13.96 19.45
C ALA A 178 -3.82 -13.98 18.09
N VAL A 179 -3.59 -15.03 17.29
CA VAL A 179 -4.23 -15.25 15.99
C VAL A 179 -5.09 -16.52 15.98
N GLY A 180 -5.40 -17.06 17.16
CA GLY A 180 -6.21 -18.25 17.33
C GLY A 180 -5.59 -19.53 16.75
N GLY A 181 -4.29 -19.54 16.46
CA GLY A 181 -3.65 -20.64 15.73
C GLY A 181 -4.24 -20.88 14.34
N ASP A 182 -4.89 -19.88 13.74
CA ASP A 182 -5.55 -20.04 12.45
C ASP A 182 -4.51 -20.31 11.34
N VAL A 183 -4.54 -21.53 10.81
CA VAL A 183 -3.66 -21.98 9.72
C VAL A 183 -3.77 -21.09 8.47
N ASN A 184 -4.91 -20.43 8.26
CA ASN A 184 -5.13 -19.51 7.14
C ASN A 184 -4.79 -18.05 7.48
N TYR A 185 -4.25 -17.76 8.66
CA TYR A 185 -4.03 -16.38 9.10
C TYR A 185 -3.19 -15.57 8.12
N ILE A 186 -2.12 -16.15 7.56
CA ILE A 186 -1.28 -15.47 6.57
C ILE A 186 -2.09 -15.10 5.31
N ARG A 187 -2.94 -16.01 4.80
CA ARG A 187 -3.82 -15.73 3.66
C ARG A 187 -4.90 -14.71 3.99
N ARG A 188 -5.32 -14.56 5.25
CA ARG A 188 -6.20 -13.46 5.66
C ARG A 188 -5.49 -12.12 5.56
N VAL A 189 -4.20 -12.04 5.90
CA VAL A 189 -3.50 -10.74 5.96
C VAL A 189 -2.72 -10.41 4.68
N THR A 190 -2.53 -11.39 3.78
CA THR A 190 -1.67 -11.22 2.61
C THR A 190 -2.20 -10.17 1.63
N LEU A 191 -1.26 -9.41 1.07
CA LEU A 191 -1.51 -8.53 -0.08
C LEU A 191 -1.28 -9.26 -1.41
N ASN A 192 -0.85 -10.51 -1.37
CA ASN A 192 -0.66 -11.35 -2.54
C ASN A 192 -2.00 -11.90 -3.05
N VAL A 193 -2.79 -11.00 -3.63
CA VAL A 193 -4.15 -11.27 -4.12
C VAL A 193 -4.22 -11.04 -5.62
N GLY A 194 -4.95 -11.91 -6.31
CA GLY A 194 -5.23 -11.81 -7.73
C GLY A 194 -6.72 -11.92 -8.03
N ARG A 195 -7.13 -11.40 -9.18
CA ARG A 195 -8.45 -11.65 -9.76
C ARG A 195 -8.31 -12.66 -10.90
N VAL A 196 -9.13 -13.70 -10.90
CA VAL A 196 -9.07 -14.78 -11.91
C VAL A 196 -9.62 -14.26 -13.25
N ALA A 197 -8.75 -14.17 -14.25
CA ALA A 197 -9.11 -13.81 -15.63
C ALA A 197 -9.62 -15.02 -16.43
N ALA A 198 -9.03 -16.19 -16.22
CA ALA A 198 -9.39 -17.41 -16.92
C ALA A 198 -9.14 -18.64 -16.03
N VAL A 199 -9.99 -19.66 -16.21
CA VAL A 199 -9.86 -20.98 -15.56
C VAL A 199 -9.57 -22.01 -16.65
N GLY A 200 -8.41 -22.65 -16.57
CA GLY A 200 -8.02 -23.75 -17.45
C GLY A 200 -8.01 -25.10 -16.73
N VAL A 201 -7.48 -26.12 -17.38
CA VAL A 201 -7.27 -27.44 -16.75
C VAL A 201 -6.05 -27.33 -15.83
N GLY A 202 -6.28 -27.27 -14.52
CA GLY A 202 -5.21 -27.17 -13.52
C GLY A 202 -4.52 -25.80 -13.47
N THR A 203 -5.12 -24.77 -14.07
CA THR A 203 -4.53 -23.42 -14.13
C THR A 203 -5.54 -22.33 -13.83
N LEU A 204 -5.10 -21.29 -13.11
CA LEU A 204 -5.81 -20.03 -12.93
C LEU A 204 -4.93 -18.91 -13.50
N THR A 205 -5.41 -18.23 -14.54
CA THR A 205 -4.76 -17.03 -15.07
C THR A 205 -5.29 -15.81 -14.34
N LEU A 206 -4.41 -14.90 -13.91
CA LEU A 206 -4.76 -13.68 -13.18
C LEU A 206 -4.81 -12.46 -14.10
N GLU A 207 -5.67 -11.50 -13.78
CA GLU A 207 -5.79 -10.23 -14.52
C GLU A 207 -4.54 -9.34 -14.38
N ALA A 208 -3.83 -9.48 -13.27
CA ALA A 208 -2.58 -8.79 -13.00
C ALA A 208 -1.60 -9.73 -12.29
N PRO A 209 -0.28 -9.50 -12.43
CA PRO A 209 0.71 -10.23 -11.67
C PRO A 209 0.51 -10.06 -10.15
N LEU A 210 0.71 -11.15 -9.42
CA LEU A 210 0.82 -11.17 -7.97
C LEU A 210 1.88 -10.17 -7.47
N MET A 211 1.54 -9.40 -6.44
CA MET A 211 2.43 -8.37 -5.87
C MET A 211 3.74 -8.95 -5.32
N ALA A 212 3.70 -10.16 -4.77
CA ALA A 212 4.89 -10.84 -4.27
C ALA A 212 5.74 -11.50 -5.37
N GLY A 213 5.31 -11.43 -6.63
CA GLY A 213 5.95 -12.13 -7.74
C GLY A 213 5.49 -13.59 -7.86
N ALA A 214 6.36 -14.44 -8.41
CA ALA A 214 6.06 -15.85 -8.62
C ALA A 214 5.92 -16.61 -7.28
N PRO A 215 4.89 -17.46 -7.11
CA PRO A 215 4.71 -18.22 -5.87
C PRO A 215 5.89 -19.14 -5.55
N SER A 216 6.30 -19.20 -4.28
CA SER A 216 7.29 -20.15 -3.80
C SER A 216 6.68 -21.52 -3.48
N ALA A 217 7.53 -22.54 -3.32
CA ALA A 217 7.08 -23.87 -2.90
C ALA A 217 6.31 -23.82 -1.57
N GLY A 218 5.23 -24.60 -1.48
CA GLY A 218 4.36 -24.67 -0.30
C GLY A 218 3.28 -23.59 -0.24
N MET A 219 3.26 -22.62 -1.16
CA MET A 219 2.13 -21.70 -1.27
C MET A 219 0.87 -22.41 -1.76
N GLN A 220 -0.27 -21.89 -1.34
CA GLN A 220 -1.58 -22.41 -1.69
C GLN A 220 -2.51 -21.24 -1.99
N VAL A 221 -3.58 -21.52 -2.73
CA VAL A 221 -4.58 -20.53 -3.14
C VAL A 221 -5.90 -20.74 -2.40
N SER A 222 -6.45 -19.66 -1.85
CA SER A 222 -7.78 -19.64 -1.22
C SER A 222 -8.70 -18.69 -1.98
N ALA A 223 -9.94 -19.12 -2.23
CA ALA A 223 -10.98 -18.25 -2.75
C ALA A 223 -11.34 -17.17 -1.71
N MET A 224 -11.59 -15.96 -2.18
CA MET A 224 -12.02 -14.82 -1.37
C MET A 224 -13.43 -14.42 -1.77
N VAL A 225 -14.21 -13.98 -0.78
CA VAL A 225 -15.54 -13.38 -1.01
C VAL A 225 -15.52 -11.85 -0.82
N GLY A 226 -14.39 -11.30 -0.36
CA GLY A 226 -14.21 -9.87 -0.21
C GLY A 226 -13.01 -9.54 0.68
N PHE A 227 -13.02 -8.32 1.20
CA PHE A 227 -12.09 -7.85 2.21
C PHE A 227 -12.90 -7.16 3.32
N CYS A 228 -12.42 -7.26 4.55
CA CYS A 228 -12.95 -6.50 5.67
C CYS A 228 -11.83 -5.60 6.20
N ASP A 229 -12.18 -4.34 6.41
CA ASP A 229 -11.32 -3.47 7.19
C ASP A 229 -11.59 -3.69 8.68
N ARG A 230 -10.53 -3.89 9.46
CA ARG A 230 -10.64 -4.09 10.91
C ARG A 230 -10.12 -2.86 11.63
N GLU A 231 -10.97 -1.83 11.67
CA GLU A 231 -10.73 -0.62 12.44
C GLU A 231 -10.33 -0.96 13.89
N GLY A 232 -9.34 -0.27 14.43
CA GLY A 232 -8.74 -0.58 15.74
C GLY A 232 -7.68 -1.69 15.72
N GLY A 233 -7.35 -2.25 14.55
CA GLY A 233 -6.18 -3.11 14.38
C GLY A 233 -4.88 -2.42 14.80
N SER A 234 -3.95 -3.16 15.42
CA SER A 234 -2.68 -2.61 15.91
C SER A 234 -1.55 -2.60 14.88
N PHE A 235 -1.79 -3.13 13.69
CA PHE A 235 -0.80 -3.21 12.62
C PHE A 235 -1.02 -2.10 11.61
N PHE A 236 -0.07 -1.18 11.53
CA PHE A 236 -0.03 -0.14 10.51
C PHE A 236 0.93 -0.56 9.41
N GLN A 237 0.44 -0.84 8.21
CA GLN A 237 1.30 -1.07 7.06
C GLN A 237 2.03 0.22 6.68
N GLU A 238 3.31 0.12 6.36
CA GLU A 238 4.07 1.24 5.81
C GLU A 238 4.19 1.09 4.30
N TRP A 239 4.21 2.24 3.63
CA TRP A 239 4.19 2.32 2.18
C TRP A 239 5.23 3.29 1.67
N SER A 240 5.86 2.96 0.56
CA SER A 240 6.55 3.94 -0.27
C SER A 240 5.50 4.59 -1.16
N GLY A 241 5.42 5.92 -1.12
CA GLY A 241 4.45 6.71 -1.87
C GLY A 241 5.13 7.61 -2.89
N LEU A 242 4.65 7.57 -4.13
CA LEU A 242 5.12 8.40 -5.23
C LEU A 242 3.95 9.21 -5.77
N PHE A 243 4.10 10.53 -5.84
CA PHE A 243 3.09 11.43 -6.36
C PHE A 243 3.67 12.21 -7.54
N VAL A 244 3.03 12.08 -8.69
CA VAL A 244 3.46 12.70 -9.94
C VAL A 244 2.47 13.81 -10.30
N LEU A 245 3.00 15.02 -10.48
CA LEU A 245 2.29 16.17 -10.99
C LEU A 245 2.86 16.50 -12.36
N ASP A 246 2.04 16.35 -13.39
CA ASP A 246 2.39 16.81 -14.73
C ASP A 246 2.25 18.34 -14.81
N GLY A 247 3.28 18.98 -15.35
CA GLY A 247 3.33 20.39 -15.65
C GLY A 247 2.77 20.69 -17.04
N GLU A 248 2.48 21.96 -17.30
CA GLU A 248 1.79 22.42 -18.52
C GLU A 248 2.64 22.26 -19.78
N GLN A 249 3.97 22.21 -19.63
CA GLN A 249 4.91 22.12 -20.74
C GLN A 249 5.40 20.67 -20.95
N GLY A 250 4.80 19.69 -20.26
CA GLY A 250 5.29 18.31 -20.22
C GLY A 250 6.46 18.10 -19.25
N ASP A 251 6.76 19.11 -18.43
CA ASP A 251 7.59 18.98 -17.23
C ASP A 251 6.86 18.16 -16.14
N ARG A 252 7.60 17.70 -15.13
CA ARG A 252 7.04 16.92 -14.02
C ARG A 252 7.62 17.34 -12.70
N ALA A 253 6.77 17.50 -11.70
CA ALA A 253 7.16 17.53 -10.30
C ALA A 253 6.80 16.20 -9.64
N ILE A 254 7.80 15.56 -9.02
CA ILE A 254 7.67 14.23 -8.44
C ILE A 254 8.02 14.31 -6.95
N PHE A 255 7.13 13.78 -6.12
CA PHE A 255 7.32 13.65 -4.68
C PHE A 255 7.42 12.17 -4.33
N HIS A 256 8.61 11.73 -3.94
CA HIS A 256 8.84 10.39 -3.42
C HIS A 256 8.95 10.45 -1.90
N TYR A 257 8.10 9.68 -1.24
CA TYR A 257 8.14 9.39 0.19
C TYR A 257 8.53 7.93 0.38
N PRO A 258 9.78 7.63 0.77
CA PRO A 258 10.24 6.27 1.00
C PRO A 258 9.38 5.52 2.02
N ARG A 259 8.94 6.18 3.08
CA ARG A 259 8.13 5.59 4.13
C ARG A 259 7.00 6.54 4.52
N LEU A 260 5.78 6.09 4.28
CA LEU A 260 4.53 6.69 4.72
C LEU A 260 3.84 5.71 5.66
N GLN A 261 3.31 6.25 6.76
CA GLN A 261 2.47 5.52 7.69
C GLN A 261 1.17 6.30 7.86
N ALA A 262 0.03 5.62 7.80
CA ALA A 262 -1.26 6.24 8.08
C ALA A 262 -1.26 6.86 9.49
N MET A 263 -1.77 8.08 9.62
CA MET A 263 -1.78 8.81 10.90
C MET A 263 -3.18 9.15 11.41
N GLU A 264 -4.21 8.94 10.59
CA GLU A 264 -5.62 9.12 10.94
C GLU A 264 -6.39 7.84 10.58
N GLY A 265 -7.56 7.64 11.21
CA GLY A 265 -8.48 6.56 10.85
C GLY A 265 -9.23 6.86 9.55
N SER A 266 -10.04 5.89 9.09
CA SER A 266 -10.82 6.05 7.86
C SER A 266 -11.70 7.29 7.94
N ARG A 267 -11.70 8.07 6.86
CA ARG A 267 -12.59 9.22 6.72
C ARG A 267 -13.23 9.24 5.34
N GLU A 268 -14.54 9.06 5.34
CA GLU A 268 -15.41 9.28 4.21
C GLU A 268 -15.65 10.78 4.04
N MET A 269 -15.49 11.27 2.80
CA MET A 269 -15.74 12.65 2.44
C MET A 269 -16.85 12.70 1.38
N PRO A 270 -18.04 13.20 1.71
CA PRO A 270 -19.08 13.43 0.71
C PRO A 270 -18.63 14.57 -0.20
N VAL A 271 -18.80 14.35 -1.50
CA VAL A 271 -18.51 15.33 -2.55
C VAL A 271 -19.77 15.50 -3.37
N ALA A 272 -20.32 16.71 -3.35
CA ALA A 272 -21.48 17.06 -4.14
C ALA A 272 -21.22 16.79 -5.64
N MET A 273 -22.17 16.12 -6.25
CA MET A 273 -22.31 15.96 -7.68
C MET A 273 -23.50 16.82 -8.16
N GLY A 274 -23.51 17.15 -9.46
CA GLY A 274 -24.63 17.88 -10.04
C GLY A 274 -25.97 17.16 -9.83
N GLY A 275 -27.05 17.92 -9.75
CA GLY A 275 -28.41 17.35 -9.59
C GLY A 275 -28.75 16.84 -8.19
N GLY A 276 -28.02 17.27 -7.14
CA GLY A 276 -28.28 16.88 -5.75
C GLY A 276 -27.80 15.47 -5.40
N LEU A 277 -26.99 14.85 -6.27
CA LEU A 277 -26.30 13.60 -5.98
C LEU A 277 -25.02 13.88 -5.19
N GLU A 278 -24.54 12.92 -4.44
CA GLU A 278 -23.24 13.00 -3.78
C GLU A 278 -22.45 11.72 -4.07
N ARG A 279 -21.12 11.84 -4.16
CA ARG A 279 -20.20 10.71 -4.18
C ARG A 279 -19.35 10.76 -2.93
N VAL A 280 -19.20 9.61 -2.28
CA VAL A 280 -18.30 9.48 -1.13
C VAL A 280 -16.90 9.12 -1.61
N ARG A 281 -15.90 9.89 -1.19
CA ARG A 281 -14.47 9.59 -1.39
C ARG A 281 -13.83 9.13 -0.09
N LEU A 282 -12.76 8.36 -0.20
CA LEU A 282 -11.91 8.03 0.94
C LEU A 282 -10.79 9.05 1.04
N MET A 283 -10.54 9.58 2.23
CA MET A 283 -9.40 10.46 2.51
C MET A 283 -8.30 9.66 3.19
N GLY A 284 -7.08 9.76 2.64
CA GLY A 284 -5.87 9.24 3.29
C GLY A 284 -5.05 10.38 3.88
N ALA A 285 -4.50 10.16 5.08
CA ALA A 285 -3.55 11.06 5.73
C ALA A 285 -2.37 10.25 6.27
N PHE A 286 -1.15 10.67 5.91
CA PHE A 286 0.06 9.93 6.20
C PHE A 286 1.13 10.83 6.81
N ARG A 287 1.84 10.27 7.79
CA ARG A 287 3.11 10.80 8.27
C ARG A 287 4.26 10.19 7.48
N ALA A 288 5.16 11.03 7.00
CA ALA A 288 6.42 10.59 6.41
C ALA A 288 7.41 10.23 7.52
N LEU A 289 7.96 9.02 7.43
CA LEU A 289 8.99 8.54 8.35
C LEU A 289 10.38 8.78 7.72
N PRO A 290 11.39 9.11 8.55
CA PRO A 290 12.73 9.39 8.05
C PRO A 290 13.41 8.16 7.46
N VAL A 291 14.24 8.40 6.44
CA VAL A 291 15.22 7.46 5.90
C VAL A 291 16.57 8.15 5.77
N VAL A 292 17.63 7.36 5.61
CA VAL A 292 18.98 7.84 5.32
C VAL A 292 19.16 7.86 3.80
N ASP A 293 19.57 9.01 3.24
CA ASP A 293 19.97 9.12 1.85
C ASP A 293 21.30 8.38 1.63
N GLY A 294 21.35 7.55 0.59
CA GLY A 294 22.55 6.80 0.24
C GLY A 294 23.64 7.65 -0.41
N ASN A 295 23.34 8.87 -0.87
CA ASN A 295 24.31 9.74 -1.54
C ASN A 295 25.29 10.39 -0.55
N ASP A 296 24.78 10.84 0.61
CA ASP A 296 25.55 11.64 1.57
C ASP A 296 25.26 11.31 3.05
N GLY A 297 24.33 10.38 3.32
CA GLY A 297 23.95 10.00 4.67
C GLY A 297 22.97 10.96 5.36
N GLU A 298 22.42 11.96 4.67
CA GLU A 298 21.45 12.86 5.28
C GLU A 298 20.12 12.17 5.61
N THR A 299 19.44 12.65 6.66
CA THR A 299 18.11 12.15 7.02
C THR A 299 17.02 12.90 6.25
N CYS A 300 16.31 12.17 5.40
CA CYS A 300 15.30 12.68 4.50
C CYS A 300 13.93 12.06 4.79
N VAL A 301 12.86 12.84 4.64
CA VAL A 301 11.46 12.35 4.71
C VAL A 301 10.75 12.36 3.36
N CYS A 302 11.32 13.08 2.38
CA CYS A 302 10.77 13.21 1.04
C CYS A 302 11.87 13.63 0.06
N PHE A 303 11.96 12.93 -1.06
CA PHE A 303 12.74 13.35 -2.22
C PHE A 303 11.83 14.11 -3.19
N ARG A 304 12.25 15.30 -3.58
CA ARG A 304 11.51 16.15 -4.51
C ARG A 304 12.33 16.32 -5.77
N SER A 305 11.77 15.87 -6.89
CA SER A 305 12.43 15.90 -8.17
C SER A 305 11.63 16.73 -9.15
N TYR A 306 12.32 17.58 -9.90
CA TYR A 306 11.76 18.28 -11.04
C TYR A 306 12.42 17.74 -12.31
N LEU A 307 11.61 17.35 -13.28
CA LEU A 307 12.06 16.90 -14.58
C LEU A 307 11.55 17.89 -15.63
N PRO A 308 12.44 18.55 -16.39
CA PRO A 308 11.99 19.44 -17.44
C PRO A 308 11.26 18.65 -18.54
N ALA A 309 10.47 19.36 -19.34
CA ALA A 309 9.90 18.83 -20.56
C ALA A 309 10.96 18.08 -21.39
N ALA A 310 10.57 16.96 -22.01
CA ALA A 310 11.45 16.30 -22.96
C ALA A 310 11.71 17.27 -24.13
N GLN A 311 12.98 17.44 -24.50
CA GLN A 311 13.35 18.15 -25.72
C GLN A 311 12.98 17.32 -26.96
#